data_AF-A0A7R9YI88-F1
#
_entry.id   AF-A0A7R9YI88-F1
#
_cell.length_a   1.000
_cell.length_b   1.000
_cell.length_c   1.000
_cell.angle_alpha   90.00
_cell.angle_beta   90.00
_cell.angle_gamma   90.00
#
_symmetry.space_group_name_H-M   'P 1'
#
loop_
_entity.id
_entity.type
_entity.pdbx_description
1 polymer ?
#
loop_
_entity_poly.entity_id
_entity_poly.type
_entity_poly.pdbx_seq_one_letter_code
_entity_poly.pdbx_strand_id
1 'polypeptide(L)'
;GMRDSGLLGVSVDMATIAGAAAALAARPAALTRLVRASATSRLGVAYGPLPQHRLDIFEPAPLHAPARPAPDVIVFVHGGAWGSGSRLIYRLVGERLAAEGFT
;
A
#
# COMPACT_ATOMS: atom_id res chain seq x y z
N GLY A 1 -41.23 0.12 -20.62
CA GLY A 1 -41.37 0.01 -19.16
C GLY A 1 -40.21 -0.79 -18.62
N MET A 2 -39.49 -0.21 -17.65
CA MET A 2 -38.73 -0.90 -16.60
C MET A 2 -37.53 -1.75 -17.04
N ARG A 3 -36.32 -1.17 -16.94
CA ARG A 3 -35.35 -1.48 -15.86
C ARG A 3 -34.09 -0.63 -16.01
N ASP A 4 -34.04 0.44 -15.23
CA ASP A 4 -32.81 1.11 -14.82
C ASP A 4 -31.91 0.11 -14.06
N SER A 5 -30.62 0.10 -14.34
CA SER A 5 -29.62 -0.65 -13.56
C SER A 5 -28.35 0.18 -13.52
N GLY A 6 -28.06 0.67 -12.31
CA GLY A 6 -27.10 1.71 -12.04
C GLY A 6 -25.66 1.30 -12.27
N LEU A 7 -24.93 2.19 -12.94
CA LEU A 7 -23.48 2.30 -12.86
C LEU A 7 -23.19 3.71 -12.35
N LEU A 8 -23.25 3.90 -11.03
CA LEU A 8 -22.59 5.02 -10.37
C LEU A 8 -21.09 4.76 -10.44
N GLY A 9 -20.50 4.98 -11.62
CA GLY A 9 -19.06 5.09 -11.77
C GLY A 9 -18.63 6.34 -11.01
N VAL A 10 -17.92 6.16 -9.89
CA VAL A 10 -17.30 7.28 -9.18
C VAL A 10 -16.18 7.80 -10.07
N SER A 11 -16.47 8.82 -10.87
CA SER A 11 -15.44 9.58 -11.59
C SER A 11 -14.70 10.45 -10.58
N VAL A 12 -13.43 10.11 -10.31
CA VAL A 12 -12.56 10.93 -9.46
C VAL A 12 -11.99 12.05 -10.32
N ASP A 13 -12.44 13.29 -10.10
CA ASP A 13 -11.92 14.47 -10.78
C ASP A 13 -10.59 14.90 -10.13
N MET A 14 -9.65 15.41 -10.93
CA MET A 14 -8.40 15.98 -10.46
C MET A 14 -8.63 17.13 -9.46
N ALA A 15 -9.73 17.87 -9.59
CA ALA A 15 -10.15 18.89 -8.63
C ALA A 15 -10.52 18.30 -7.26
N THR A 16 -11.10 17.09 -7.22
CA THR A 16 -11.44 16.40 -5.97
C THR A 16 -10.19 15.89 -5.25
N ILE A 17 -9.18 15.43 -5.99
CA ILE A 17 -7.88 15.02 -5.43
C ILE A 17 -7.17 16.22 -4.78
N ALA A 18 -7.15 17.38 -5.45
CA ALA A 18 -6.51 18.58 -4.93
C ALA A 18 -7.21 19.13 -3.67
N GLY A 19 -8.56 19.10 -3.64
CA GLY A 19 -9.34 19.54 -2.48
C GLY A 19 -9.11 18.67 -1.25
N ALA A 20 -9.01 17.34 -1.41
CA ALA A 20 -8.70 16.43 -0.33
C ALA A 20 -7.27 16.65 0.22
N ALA A 21 -6.30 16.89 -0.66
CA ALA A 21 -4.92 17.18 -0.27
C ALA A 21 -4.82 18.51 0.52
N ALA A 22 -5.52 19.56 0.08
CA ALA A 22 -5.54 20.85 0.77
C ALA A 22 -6.23 20.79 2.14
N ALA A 23 -7.35 20.07 2.24
CA ALA A 23 -8.08 19.89 3.50
C ALA A 23 -7.26 19.09 4.54
N LEU A 24 -6.43 18.17 4.06
CA LEU A 24 -5.49 17.45 4.90
C LEU A 24 -4.32 18.34 5.33
N ALA A 25 -3.76 19.12 4.40
CA ALA A 25 -2.68 20.07 4.66
C ALA A 25 -3.03 21.11 5.74
N ALA A 26 -4.29 21.56 5.77
CA ALA A 26 -4.81 22.48 6.78
C ALA A 26 -4.98 21.86 8.18
N ARG A 27 -4.76 20.54 8.34
CA ARG A 27 -4.91 19.82 9.62
C ARG A 27 -3.61 19.12 9.98
N PRO A 28 -2.66 19.82 10.65
CA PRO A 28 -1.35 19.25 10.97
C PRO A 28 -1.43 17.94 11.77
N ALA A 29 -2.44 17.78 12.64
CA ALA A 29 -2.68 16.53 13.35
C ALA A 29 -3.17 15.37 12.44
N ALA A 30 -3.98 15.67 11.42
CA ALA A 30 -4.46 14.67 10.47
C ALA A 30 -3.36 14.28 9.47
N LEU A 31 -2.57 15.26 9.00
CA LEU A 31 -1.34 15.03 8.24
C LEU A 31 -0.38 14.15 9.02
N THR A 32 -0.08 14.52 10.27
CA THR A 32 0.83 13.76 11.13
C THR A 32 0.29 12.36 11.38
N ARG A 33 -1.03 12.20 11.56
CA ARG A 33 -1.67 10.88 11.71
C ARG A 33 -1.55 10.05 10.44
N LEU A 34 -1.73 10.63 9.26
CA LEU A 34 -1.59 9.90 8.00
C LEU A 34 -0.14 9.55 7.69
N VAL A 35 0.80 10.47 7.90
CA VAL A 35 2.23 10.20 7.75
C VAL A 35 2.68 9.13 8.74
N ARG A 36 2.19 9.17 9.98
CA ARG A 36 2.51 8.19 11.03
C ARG A 36 1.72 6.89 10.92
N ALA A 37 0.65 6.85 10.12
CA ALA A 37 -0.11 5.64 9.78
C ALA A 37 0.34 5.02 8.45
N SER A 38 1.09 5.77 7.63
CA SER A 38 1.69 5.25 6.42
C SER A 38 2.72 4.20 6.80
N ALA A 39 2.55 2.98 6.28
CA ALA A 39 3.56 1.93 6.33
C ALA A 39 4.90 2.46 5.80
N THR A 40 6.00 2.10 6.46
CA THR A 40 7.34 2.36 5.95
C THR A 40 7.65 1.31 4.88
N SER A 41 7.92 1.71 3.65
CA SER A 41 8.24 0.76 2.56
C SER A 41 9.66 0.91 2.05
N ARG A 42 10.31 -0.22 1.79
CA ARG A 42 11.60 -0.33 1.12
C ARG A 42 11.41 -1.10 -0.18
N LEU A 43 11.45 -0.39 -1.30
CA LEU A 43 11.20 -0.99 -2.61
C LEU A 43 12.52 -1.39 -3.27
N GLY A 44 12.51 -2.51 -3.99
CA GLY A 44 13.63 -2.96 -4.81
C GLY A 44 14.86 -3.38 -3.98
N VAL A 45 14.67 -3.91 -2.78
CA VAL A 45 15.75 -4.45 -1.96
C VAL A 45 16.37 -5.65 -2.66
N ALA A 46 17.68 -5.63 -2.88
CA ALA A 46 18.39 -6.73 -3.50
C ALA A 46 18.56 -7.89 -2.53
N TYR A 47 18.15 -9.09 -2.93
CA TYR A 47 18.38 -10.33 -2.18
C TYR A 47 19.32 -11.30 -2.90
N GLY A 48 19.83 -10.93 -4.07
CA GLY A 48 20.75 -11.72 -4.85
C GLY A 48 21.35 -10.96 -6.03
N PRO A 49 22.20 -11.61 -6.84
CA PRO A 49 23.04 -10.93 -7.82
C PRO A 49 22.30 -10.50 -9.09
N LEU A 50 21.20 -11.18 -9.44
CA LEU A 50 20.48 -10.88 -10.68
C LEU A 50 19.64 -9.60 -10.56
N PRO A 51 19.41 -8.88 -11.68
CA PRO A 51 18.56 -7.68 -11.67
C PRO A 51 17.14 -7.94 -11.16
N GLN A 52 16.61 -9.16 -11.36
CA GLN A 52 15.28 -9.56 -10.90
C GLN A 52 15.25 -10.05 -9.45
N HIS A 53 16.41 -10.25 -8.80
CA HIS A 53 16.48 -10.61 -7.38
C HIS A 53 16.22 -9.37 -6.52
N ARG A 54 14.97 -8.90 -6.57
CA ARG A 54 14.48 -7.69 -5.91
C ARG A 54 13.18 -8.00 -5.21
N LEU A 55 13.04 -7.53 -3.97
CA LEU A 55 11.80 -7.61 -3.21
C LEU A 55 11.42 -6.23 -2.67
N ASP A 56 10.14 -6.05 -2.39
CA ASP A 56 9.61 -4.86 -1.75
C ASP A 56 9.21 -5.26 -0.30
N ILE A 57 9.68 -4.52 0.70
CA ILE A 57 9.38 -4.74 2.12
C ILE A 57 8.39 -3.67 2.56
N PHE A 58 7.31 -4.07 3.21
CA PHE A 58 6.32 -3.16 3.78
C PHE A 58 6.30 -3.36 5.28
N GLU A 59 6.82 -2.40 6.04
CA GLU A 59 6.89 -2.46 7.49
C GLU A 59 5.68 -1.73 8.10
N PRO A 60 5.13 -2.25 9.21
CA PRO A 60 4.01 -1.61 9.87
C PRO A 60 4.45 -0.27 10.46
N ALA A 61 3.58 0.72 10.37
CA ALA A 61 3.88 2.02 10.95
C ALA A 61 4.04 1.90 12.49
N PRO A 62 4.83 2.74 13.17
CA PRO A 62 5.13 2.58 14.61
C PRO A 62 3.89 2.46 15.53
N LEU A 63 2.76 3.04 15.11
CA LEU A 63 1.47 2.94 15.83
C LEU A 63 0.80 1.55 15.73
N HIS A 64 1.12 0.81 14.67
CA HIS A 64 0.62 -0.54 14.38
C HIS A 64 1.71 -1.61 14.53
N ALA A 65 2.94 -1.20 14.88
CA ALA A 65 4.02 -2.12 15.17
C ALA A 65 3.62 -2.99 16.39
N PRO A 66 3.75 -4.33 16.29
CA PRO A 66 3.39 -5.20 17.40
C PRO A 66 4.27 -4.89 18.62
N ALA A 67 3.70 -5.08 19.82
CA ALA A 67 4.44 -4.94 21.09
C ALA A 67 5.55 -5.99 21.25
N ARG A 68 5.60 -6.99 20.36
CA ARG A 68 6.65 -8.01 20.29
C ARG A 68 7.89 -7.43 19.59
N PRO A 69 9.12 -7.84 19.98
CA PRO A 69 10.37 -7.36 19.38
C PRO A 69 10.50 -7.54 17.86
N ALA A 70 9.69 -8.37 17.21
CA ALA A 70 9.63 -8.51 15.76
C ALA A 70 8.19 -8.72 15.27
N PRO A 71 7.80 -8.13 14.12
CA PRO A 71 6.51 -8.38 13.48
C PRO A 71 6.43 -9.77 12.84
N ASP A 72 5.19 -10.26 12.68
CA ASP A 72 4.93 -11.49 11.93
C ASP A 72 5.16 -11.20 10.43
N VAL A 73 5.89 -12.10 9.76
CA VAL A 73 6.35 -11.90 8.37
C VAL A 73 5.50 -12.72 7.38
N ILE A 74 5.00 -12.05 6.34
CA ILE A 74 4.24 -12.63 5.24
C ILE A 74 5.03 -12.43 3.94
N VAL A 75 5.44 -13.55 3.33
CA VAL A 75 6.12 -13.52 2.02
C VAL A 75 5.11 -13.81 0.93
N PHE A 76 4.90 -12.84 0.03
CA PHE A 76 4.07 -13.02 -1.15
C PHE A 76 4.94 -13.27 -2.40
N VAL A 77 4.66 -14.35 -3.12
CA VAL A 77 5.33 -14.70 -4.38
C VAL A 77 4.33 -14.57 -5.52
N HIS A 78 4.64 -13.74 -6.51
CA HIS A 78 3.74 -13.52 -7.64
C HIS A 78 3.66 -14.74 -8.58
N GLY A 79 2.51 -14.89 -9.23
CA GLY A 79 2.31 -15.90 -10.28
C GLY A 79 2.88 -15.47 -11.64
N GLY A 80 2.37 -16.10 -12.71
CA GLY A 80 2.76 -15.80 -14.10
C GLY A 80 3.50 -16.93 -14.82
N ALA A 81 3.32 -18.18 -14.36
CA ALA A 81 3.85 -19.40 -14.99
C ALA A 81 5.37 -19.35 -15.27
N TRP A 82 6.13 -18.69 -14.41
CA TRP A 82 7.59 -18.56 -14.50
C TRP A 82 8.14 -17.79 -15.71
N GLY A 83 7.27 -17.24 -16.57
CA GLY A 83 7.65 -16.44 -17.73
C GLY A 83 7.10 -15.01 -17.72
N SER A 84 6.29 -14.67 -16.72
CA SER A 84 5.64 -13.37 -16.61
C SER A 84 5.34 -13.02 -15.14
N GLY A 85 4.84 -11.82 -14.90
CA GLY A 85 4.50 -11.33 -13.56
C GLY A 85 5.41 -10.20 -13.08
N SER A 86 4.98 -9.49 -12.05
CA SER A 86 5.72 -8.39 -11.45
C SER A 86 5.28 -8.14 -10.01
N ARG A 87 6.24 -7.88 -9.12
CA ARG A 87 5.97 -7.49 -7.72
C ARG A 87 5.15 -6.21 -7.60
N LEU A 88 5.24 -5.31 -8.58
CA LEU A 88 4.57 -4.00 -8.54
C LEU A 88 3.04 -4.11 -8.50
N ILE A 89 2.47 -5.18 -9.05
CA ILE A 89 1.02 -5.40 -9.10
C ILE A 89 0.46 -5.71 -7.70
N TYR A 90 1.31 -6.17 -6.77
CA TYR A 90 0.90 -6.61 -5.44
C TYR A 90 1.20 -5.60 -4.34
N ARG A 91 1.66 -4.39 -4.70
CA ARG A 91 2.00 -3.33 -3.76
C ARG A 91 0.85 -2.99 -2.81
N LEU A 92 -0.38 -2.91 -3.32
CA LEU A 92 -1.56 -2.60 -2.50
C LEU A 92 -1.78 -3.66 -1.42
N VAL A 93 -1.49 -4.93 -1.70
CA VAL A 93 -1.61 -6.03 -0.73
C VAL A 93 -0.60 -5.82 0.41
N GLY A 94 0.66 -5.54 0.08
CA GLY A 94 1.69 -5.26 1.08
C GLY A 94 1.37 -4.04 1.95
N GLU A 95 0.89 -2.96 1.35
CA GLU A 95 0.47 -1.75 2.09
C GLU A 95 -0.69 -2.02 3.07
N ARG A 96 -1.64 -2.88 2.69
CA ARG A 96 -2.77 -3.26 3.57
C ARG A 96 -2.33 -4.15 4.72
N LEU A 97 -1.51 -5.16 4.44
CA LEU A 97 -0.96 -6.06 5.47
C LEU A 97 -0.10 -5.29 6.48
N ALA A 98 0.73 -4.35 6.01
CA ALA A 98 1.50 -3.49 6.89
C ALA A 98 0.64 -2.55 7.75
N ALA A 99 -0.49 -2.07 7.23
CA ALA A 99 -1.44 -1.30 8.04
C ALA A 99 -2.10 -2.14 9.16
N GLU A 100 -2.14 -3.47 9.02
CA GLU A 100 -2.65 -4.42 10.01
C GLU A 100 -1.57 -4.91 11.00
N GLY A 101 -0.31 -4.51 10.83
CA GLY A 101 0.79 -4.85 11.75
C GLY A 101 1.73 -5.94 11.23
N PHE A 102 1.54 -6.45 10.02
CA PHE A 102 2.41 -7.46 9.39
C PHE A 102 3.58 -6.84 8.65
N THR A 103 4.61 -7.64 8.37
CA THR A 103 5.72 -7.28 7.46
C THR A 103 5.76 -8.18 6.24
#